data_AF-U1Q6Y9-F1
#
_entry.id   AF-U1Q6Y9-F1
#
_cell.length_a   1.000
_cell.length_b   1.000
_cell.length_c   1.000
_cell.angle_alpha   90.00
_cell.angle_beta   90.00
_cell.angle_gamma   90.00
#
_symmetry.space_group_name_H-M   'P 1'
#
loop_
_entity.id
_entity.type
_entity.pdbx_description
1 polymer ?
#
loop_
_entity_poly.entity_id
_entity_poly.type
_entity_poly.pdbx_seq_one_letter_code
_entity_poly.pdbx_strand_id
1 'polypeptide(L)'
;MHRRTFLISTAIIGIAGCLGACSRNLKMGPTPSIAPAPTLGPESRVLPPADGAAPSSFSEFPLWPEGDIQTTVTALHKQHLCGTAEIPELDGRVSNGLCPVVVDLSGPSTWAIIPDGKENWSIMPVKMSPGPSPSSSSSPATAAGPYDPGPTIAIGPAVLDDSYAYITAGIHSTKNLTSEPPKGSASIHVIKVSLSDHAIVASICVAKNYVVDDKFLYRVTLTLDVEHGTLLIVGDTRGVSQKADSFGFRISAADLSIQFDASTVFADGFQVEESLGEALLVKDKAVIVYLVTGVSEDRGQKVIKSVKDGWVYYKESDNSSRELEAYKRDAFRAQNIATGENILLADHPQQFHGLATQIPIYTNQHEVILYGEYGDSIFSVRQPGSATPILSWNSGERAIPSTACVFGDIAYLAPSKHASNRDGALQLVSLSAGQDVNEIPISAWGDSIAVSSWGIVLHDVFYPADAWFGYPSGTSEPTPTAVNS
;
A
#
# COMPACT_ATOMS: atom_id res chain seq x y z
N MET A 1 51.44 -18.30 -34.48
CA MET A 1 50.97 -19.47 -33.71
C MET A 1 49.85 -19.02 -32.77
N HIS A 2 48.70 -19.70 -32.90
CA HIS A 2 47.52 -19.75 -32.00
C HIS A 2 46.68 -18.47 -31.74
N ARG A 3 45.66 -18.32 -32.61
CA ARG A 3 44.32 -17.80 -32.26
C ARG A 3 43.62 -18.79 -31.31
N ARG A 4 42.95 -18.30 -30.27
CA ARG A 4 41.93 -19.06 -29.53
C ARG A 4 40.64 -18.25 -29.47
N THR A 5 39.67 -18.74 -30.22
CA THR A 5 38.26 -18.38 -30.19
C THR A 5 37.62 -19.14 -29.02
N PHE A 6 36.88 -18.45 -28.14
CA PHE A 6 35.99 -19.09 -27.18
C PHE A 6 34.55 -19.02 -27.73
N LEU A 7 33.96 -20.21 -27.92
CA LEU A 7 32.56 -20.41 -28.30
C LEU A 7 31.69 -20.33 -27.04
N ILE A 8 30.69 -19.46 -27.08
CA ILE A 8 29.60 -19.40 -26.11
C ILE A 8 28.49 -20.33 -26.62
N SER A 9 28.17 -21.38 -25.86
CA SER A 9 27.01 -22.25 -26.11
C SER A 9 25.79 -21.69 -25.39
N THR A 10 24.91 -21.01 -26.14
CA THR A 10 23.52 -20.75 -25.75
C THR A 10 22.64 -21.92 -26.22
N ALA A 11 22.04 -22.65 -25.28
CA ALA A 11 20.97 -23.59 -25.59
C ALA A 11 19.61 -22.87 -25.47
N ILE A 12 19.02 -22.58 -26.63
CA ILE A 12 17.63 -22.11 -26.77
C ILE A 12 16.76 -23.36 -26.90
N ILE A 13 15.85 -23.60 -25.96
CA ILE A 13 14.74 -24.54 -26.16
C ILE A 13 13.51 -23.72 -26.51
N GLY A 14 13.27 -23.58 -27.82
CA GLY A 14 11.99 -23.13 -28.36
C GLY A 14 11.06 -24.33 -28.53
N ILE A 15 9.86 -24.26 -27.98
CA ILE A 15 8.77 -25.19 -28.32
C ILE A 15 7.75 -24.40 -29.14
N ALA A 16 7.83 -24.59 -30.46
CA ALA A 16 6.79 -24.22 -31.39
C ALA A 16 5.72 -25.33 -31.43
N GLY A 17 4.46 -24.94 -31.37
CA GLY A 17 3.32 -25.84 -31.48
C GLY A 17 3.07 -26.35 -32.90
N CYS A 18 2.48 -27.54 -33.00
CA CYS A 18 1.76 -28.03 -34.18
C CYS A 18 0.59 -28.93 -33.73
N LEU A 19 -0.64 -28.49 -33.99
CA LEU A 19 -1.83 -29.34 -34.04
C LEU A 19 -1.85 -30.10 -35.38
N GLY A 20 -2.12 -31.40 -35.34
CA GLY A 20 -2.35 -32.21 -36.55
C GLY A 20 -2.60 -33.68 -36.23
N ALA A 21 -3.86 -34.12 -36.38
CA ALA A 21 -4.37 -35.45 -36.07
C ALA A 21 -3.91 -36.53 -37.06
N CYS A 22 -3.66 -37.76 -36.57
CA CYS A 22 -4.27 -39.01 -37.07
C CYS A 22 -3.77 -40.24 -36.28
N SER A 23 -4.74 -41.08 -35.92
CA SER A 23 -4.69 -42.37 -35.23
C SER A 23 -3.70 -43.41 -35.78
N ARG A 24 -3.00 -44.15 -34.90
CA ARG A 24 -2.79 -45.61 -34.98
C ARG A 24 -2.18 -46.18 -33.69
N ASN A 25 -2.75 -47.29 -33.25
CA ASN A 25 -2.39 -48.09 -32.09
C ASN A 25 -0.88 -48.39 -31.98
N LEU A 26 -0.24 -47.94 -30.90
CA LEU A 26 1.04 -48.47 -30.43
C LEU A 26 0.94 -48.76 -28.93
N LYS A 27 1.45 -49.94 -28.59
CA LYS A 27 1.35 -50.65 -27.31
C LYS A 27 1.74 -49.78 -26.12
N MET A 28 0.96 -49.89 -25.03
CA MET A 28 1.30 -49.39 -23.69
C MET A 28 2.66 -49.95 -23.24
N GLY A 29 3.69 -49.12 -23.32
CA GLY A 29 4.90 -49.27 -22.50
C GLY A 29 4.64 -48.65 -21.13
N PRO A 30 5.41 -49.03 -20.09
CA PRO A 30 5.23 -48.49 -18.75
C PRO A 30 5.40 -46.97 -18.79
N THR A 31 4.38 -46.25 -18.32
CA THR A 31 4.43 -44.81 -18.10
C THR A 31 5.64 -44.50 -17.22
N PRO A 32 6.58 -43.63 -17.64
CA PRO A 32 7.61 -43.18 -16.72
C PRO A 32 6.90 -42.43 -15.59
N SER A 33 6.99 -42.96 -14.38
CA SER A 33 6.54 -42.27 -13.18
C SER A 33 7.45 -41.04 -13.02
N ILE A 34 6.97 -39.88 -13.46
CA ILE A 34 7.56 -38.61 -13.06
C ILE A 34 7.24 -38.50 -11.58
N ALA A 35 8.24 -38.74 -10.74
CA ALA A 35 8.14 -38.42 -9.32
C ALA A 35 7.66 -36.97 -9.21
N PRO A 36 6.73 -36.63 -8.29
CA PRO A 36 6.41 -35.25 -8.01
C PRO A 36 7.73 -34.50 -7.80
N ALA A 37 7.88 -33.34 -8.45
CA ALA A 37 8.97 -32.44 -8.12
C ALA A 37 8.97 -32.28 -6.59
N PRO A 38 10.12 -32.38 -5.92
CA PRO A 38 10.17 -32.19 -4.48
C PRO A 38 9.54 -30.83 -4.21
N THR A 39 8.41 -30.84 -3.48
CA THR A 39 7.92 -29.64 -2.84
C THR A 39 9.07 -29.17 -1.96
N LEU A 40 9.70 -28.07 -2.35
CA LEU A 40 10.67 -27.41 -1.48
C LEU A 40 9.96 -27.24 -0.14
N GLY A 41 10.46 -27.92 0.89
CA GLY A 41 10.05 -27.63 2.25
C GLY A 41 10.38 -26.17 2.55
N PRO A 42 9.96 -25.62 3.70
CA PRO A 42 10.44 -24.33 4.14
C PRO A 42 11.96 -24.43 4.29
N GLU A 43 12.71 -24.06 3.25
CA GLU A 43 14.12 -23.70 3.36
C GLU A 43 14.18 -22.70 4.50
N SER A 44 15.18 -22.83 5.37
CA SER A 44 15.40 -21.92 6.48
C SER A 44 15.45 -20.49 5.92
N ARG A 45 14.32 -19.78 6.00
CA ARG A 45 14.18 -18.44 5.45
C ARG A 45 15.24 -17.56 6.06
N VAL A 46 15.91 -16.79 5.22
CA VAL A 46 16.90 -15.84 5.71
C VAL A 46 16.14 -14.70 6.38
N LEU A 47 16.38 -14.52 7.68
CA LEU A 47 15.82 -13.41 8.43
C LEU A 47 16.64 -12.14 8.16
N PRO A 48 16.01 -10.96 8.19
CA PRO A 48 16.76 -9.73 8.07
C PRO A 48 17.79 -9.60 9.19
N PRO A 49 18.99 -9.09 8.90
CA PRO A 49 20.05 -8.96 9.89
C PRO A 49 19.76 -7.85 10.92
N ALA A 50 18.92 -6.88 10.56
CA ALA A 50 18.43 -5.82 11.43
C ALA A 50 17.15 -5.20 10.84
N ASP A 51 16.32 -4.56 11.68
CA ASP A 51 15.06 -3.94 11.27
C ASP A 51 15.22 -2.88 10.18
N GLY A 52 16.35 -2.18 10.13
CA GLY A 52 16.68 -1.15 9.14
C GLY A 52 17.57 -1.62 7.98
N ALA A 53 17.85 -2.92 7.88
CA ALA A 53 18.67 -3.44 6.79
C ALA A 53 17.91 -3.36 5.46
N ALA A 54 18.45 -2.59 4.49
CA ALA A 54 17.81 -2.40 3.19
C ALA A 54 17.98 -3.65 2.30
N PRO A 55 16.89 -4.27 1.82
CA PRO A 55 16.99 -5.41 0.92
C PRO A 55 17.70 -5.07 -0.40
N SER A 56 18.59 -5.95 -0.84
CA SER A 56 19.31 -5.85 -2.11
C SER A 56 18.86 -6.86 -3.16
N SER A 57 18.09 -7.88 -2.75
CA SER A 57 17.48 -8.89 -3.62
C SER A 57 16.19 -9.42 -2.99
N PHE A 58 15.28 -9.90 -3.83
CA PHE A 58 14.00 -10.48 -3.42
C PHE A 58 13.78 -11.83 -4.10
N SER A 59 12.95 -12.67 -3.48
CA SER A 59 12.54 -13.94 -4.05
C SER A 59 11.69 -13.72 -5.30
N GLU A 60 11.82 -14.64 -6.27
CA GLU A 60 10.93 -14.69 -7.44
C GLU A 60 9.51 -15.12 -7.06
N PHE A 61 9.34 -15.80 -5.93
CA PHE A 61 8.06 -16.33 -5.49
C PHE A 61 7.47 -15.47 -4.37
N PRO A 62 6.18 -15.12 -4.47
CA PRO A 62 5.53 -14.39 -3.40
C PRO A 62 5.39 -15.27 -2.16
N LEU A 63 5.53 -14.65 -0.99
CA LEU A 63 5.19 -15.29 0.27
C LEU A 63 3.72 -15.08 0.62
N TRP A 64 3.16 -13.93 0.28
CA TRP A 64 1.78 -13.59 0.58
C TRP A 64 1.16 -12.81 -0.57
N PRO A 65 -0.09 -13.09 -0.97
CA PRO A 65 -0.97 -14.15 -0.44
C PRO A 65 -0.52 -15.57 -0.79
N GLU A 66 -1.03 -16.56 -0.05
CA GLU A 66 -0.86 -17.98 -0.40
C GLU A 66 -1.79 -18.33 -1.57
N GLY A 67 -1.25 -18.32 -2.79
CA GLY A 67 -1.99 -18.65 -4.00
C GLY A 67 -2.71 -17.45 -4.65
N ASP A 68 -3.58 -17.74 -5.60
CA ASP A 68 -4.28 -16.73 -6.40
C ASP A 68 -5.56 -16.30 -5.68
N ILE A 69 -5.40 -15.41 -4.70
CA ILE A 69 -6.47 -14.85 -3.87
C ILE A 69 -6.52 -13.34 -4.08
N GLN A 70 -7.73 -12.79 -4.25
CA GLN A 70 -7.91 -11.34 -4.32
C GLN A 70 -7.52 -10.70 -2.98
N THR A 71 -6.53 -9.81 -3.04
CA THR A 71 -6.00 -9.10 -1.87
C THR A 71 -5.77 -7.62 -2.19
N THR A 72 -5.63 -6.81 -1.15
CA THR A 72 -5.15 -5.44 -1.26
C THR A 72 -4.24 -5.13 -0.09
N VAL A 73 -3.02 -4.65 -0.32
CA VAL A 73 -2.12 -4.26 0.77
C VAL A 73 -2.30 -2.80 1.11
N THR A 74 -2.39 -2.49 2.40
CA THR A 74 -2.63 -1.12 2.89
C THR A 74 -1.53 -0.61 3.82
N ALA A 75 -0.79 -1.51 4.49
CA ALA A 75 0.35 -1.14 5.32
C ALA A 75 1.41 -2.23 5.38
N LEU A 76 2.68 -1.84 5.49
CA LEU A 76 3.81 -2.73 5.71
C LEU A 76 4.77 -2.11 6.74
N HIS A 77 5.11 -2.87 7.79
CA HIS A 77 6.10 -2.49 8.78
C HIS A 77 6.79 -3.72 9.38
N LYS A 78 8.12 -3.79 9.30
CA LYS A 78 8.91 -4.98 9.69
C LYS A 78 8.33 -6.26 9.06
N GLN A 79 8.04 -7.30 9.84
CA GLN A 79 7.39 -8.53 9.39
C GLN A 79 5.87 -8.45 9.28
N HIS A 80 5.25 -7.32 9.60
CA HIS A 80 3.79 -7.23 9.66
C HIS A 80 3.24 -6.50 8.44
N LEU A 81 2.11 -7.01 7.95
CA LEU A 81 1.37 -6.42 6.85
C LEU A 81 -0.11 -6.33 7.21
N CYS A 82 -0.77 -5.25 6.79
CA CYS A 82 -2.22 -5.11 6.86
C CYS A 82 -2.79 -4.98 5.46
N GLY A 83 -3.99 -5.50 5.26
CA GLY A 83 -4.63 -5.48 3.97
C GLY A 83 -6.04 -6.06 3.98
N THR A 84 -6.46 -6.50 2.81
CA THR A 84 -7.69 -7.26 2.58
C THR A 84 -7.36 -8.61 2.01
N ALA A 85 -8.25 -9.57 2.29
CA ALA A 85 -8.24 -10.86 1.63
C ALA A 85 -9.67 -11.36 1.43
N GLU A 86 -9.93 -11.92 0.26
CA GLU A 86 -11.10 -12.75 0.02
C GLU A 86 -10.86 -14.13 0.65
N ILE A 87 -11.59 -14.47 1.71
CA ILE A 87 -11.43 -15.72 2.44
C ILE A 87 -12.70 -16.56 2.24
N PRO A 88 -12.67 -17.56 1.33
CA PRO A 88 -13.87 -18.32 0.96
C PRO A 88 -14.57 -19.00 2.13
N GLU A 89 -13.83 -19.42 3.16
CA GLU A 89 -14.38 -20.05 4.37
C GLU A 89 -15.23 -19.10 5.22
N LEU A 90 -15.12 -17.78 4.99
CA LEU A 90 -15.88 -16.75 5.70
C LEU A 90 -17.07 -16.22 4.89
N ASP A 91 -17.32 -16.74 3.69
CA ASP A 91 -18.52 -16.39 2.93
C ASP A 91 -19.79 -16.79 3.70
N GLY A 92 -20.79 -15.90 3.71
CA GLY A 92 -21.98 -15.99 4.55
C GLY A 92 -21.80 -15.55 6.01
N ARG A 93 -20.56 -15.40 6.51
CA ARG A 93 -20.27 -14.63 7.75
C ARG A 93 -19.92 -13.18 7.44
N VAL A 94 -19.25 -12.98 6.32
CA VAL A 94 -18.94 -11.71 5.70
C VAL A 94 -19.23 -11.86 4.22
N SER A 95 -19.87 -10.86 3.61
CA SER A 95 -20.23 -10.91 2.19
C SER A 95 -18.99 -11.16 1.33
N ASN A 96 -19.02 -12.22 0.52
CA ASN A 96 -17.91 -12.68 -0.34
C ASN A 96 -16.65 -13.07 0.43
N GLY A 97 -16.71 -13.23 1.77
CA GLY A 97 -15.53 -13.51 2.58
C GLY A 97 -14.47 -12.41 2.61
N LEU A 98 -14.76 -11.21 2.08
CA LEU A 98 -13.79 -10.11 1.97
C LEU A 98 -13.59 -9.42 3.32
N CYS A 99 -12.45 -9.67 3.97
CA CYS A 99 -12.16 -9.20 5.32
C CYS A 99 -10.89 -8.34 5.38
N PRO A 100 -10.81 -7.35 6.29
CA PRO A 100 -9.54 -6.79 6.70
C PRO A 100 -8.69 -7.88 7.37
N VAL A 101 -7.38 -7.85 7.13
CA VAL A 101 -6.43 -8.84 7.67
C VAL A 101 -5.19 -8.18 8.28
N VAL A 102 -4.64 -8.86 9.29
CA VAL A 102 -3.28 -8.67 9.79
C VAL A 102 -2.48 -9.92 9.44
N VAL A 103 -1.24 -9.75 8.99
CA VAL A 103 -0.36 -10.83 8.55
C VAL A 103 0.97 -10.72 9.27
N ASP A 104 1.47 -11.84 9.78
CA ASP A 104 2.85 -12.01 10.24
C ASP A 104 3.62 -12.79 9.15
N LEU A 105 4.70 -12.20 8.65
CA LEU A 105 5.50 -12.72 7.55
C LEU A 105 6.65 -13.63 8.04
N SER A 106 6.86 -13.75 9.36
CA SER A 106 7.85 -14.66 9.97
C SER A 106 7.53 -16.14 9.73
N GLY A 107 6.24 -16.47 9.61
CA GLY A 107 5.71 -17.71 9.07
C GLY A 107 4.25 -17.43 8.66
N PRO A 108 3.72 -18.01 7.57
CA PRO A 108 2.49 -17.49 6.97
C PRO A 108 1.30 -17.67 7.91
N SER A 109 0.95 -16.59 8.59
CA SER A 109 -0.19 -16.54 9.50
C SER A 109 -0.98 -15.28 9.14
N THR A 110 -2.22 -15.49 8.74
CA THR A 110 -3.16 -14.42 8.40
C THR A 110 -4.29 -14.46 9.42
N TRP A 111 -4.65 -13.30 9.97
CA TRP A 111 -5.76 -13.14 10.89
C TRP A 111 -6.81 -12.23 10.27
N ALA A 112 -8.02 -12.75 10.12
CA ALA A 112 -9.15 -12.01 9.59
C ALA A 112 -9.90 -11.30 10.71
N ILE A 113 -10.26 -10.04 10.45
CA ILE A 113 -11.08 -9.22 11.33
C ILE A 113 -12.52 -9.26 10.82
N ILE A 114 -13.45 -9.74 11.63
CA ILE A 114 -14.85 -9.91 11.24
C ILE A 114 -15.80 -9.27 12.26
N PRO A 115 -16.96 -8.74 11.83
CA PRO A 115 -18.00 -8.27 12.73
C PRO A 115 -18.51 -9.40 13.64
N ASP A 116 -18.74 -9.10 14.91
CA ASP A 116 -19.28 -10.05 15.90
C ASP A 116 -20.84 -10.08 15.95
N GLY A 117 -21.49 -9.30 15.08
CA GLY A 117 -22.94 -9.12 15.03
C GLY A 117 -23.51 -8.08 16.00
N LYS A 118 -22.67 -7.41 16.81
CA LYS A 118 -23.07 -6.37 17.79
C LYS A 118 -22.39 -5.02 17.55
N GLU A 119 -22.04 -4.71 16.30
CA GLU A 119 -21.19 -3.58 15.93
C GLU A 119 -19.79 -3.60 16.60
N ASN A 120 -19.32 -4.76 17.08
CA ASN A 120 -17.93 -4.95 17.48
C ASN A 120 -17.21 -5.88 16.52
N TRP A 121 -15.93 -6.08 16.78
CA TRP A 121 -15.02 -6.82 15.94
C TRP A 121 -14.45 -8.00 16.69
N SER A 122 -14.27 -9.10 15.96
CA SER A 122 -13.53 -10.28 16.40
C SER A 122 -12.41 -10.55 15.42
N ILE A 123 -11.36 -11.23 15.89
CA ILE A 123 -10.21 -11.59 15.08
C ILE A 123 -9.98 -13.09 15.19
N MET A 124 -9.67 -13.74 14.07
CA MET A 124 -9.38 -15.18 14.06
C MET A 124 -8.33 -15.53 13.01
N PRO A 125 -7.46 -16.53 13.28
CA PRO A 125 -6.55 -17.03 12.27
C PRO A 125 -7.34 -17.70 11.14
N VAL A 126 -6.87 -17.50 9.91
CA VAL A 126 -7.47 -18.06 8.70
C VAL A 126 -6.40 -18.72 7.85
N LYS A 127 -6.82 -19.71 7.05
CA LYS A 127 -5.96 -20.29 6.02
C LYS A 127 -6.27 -19.63 4.70
N MET A 128 -5.21 -19.19 4.03
CA MET A 128 -5.28 -18.59 2.71
C MET A 128 -5.23 -19.76 1.71
N SER A 129 -6.41 -20.29 1.36
CA SER A 129 -6.52 -21.37 0.38
C SER A 129 -7.48 -20.95 -0.71
N PRO A 130 -7.10 -21.04 -1.99
CA PRO A 130 -8.01 -20.71 -3.07
C PRO A 130 -9.24 -21.61 -2.96
N GLY A 131 -10.41 -20.98 -2.92
CA GLY A 131 -11.67 -21.71 -2.96
C GLY A 131 -11.78 -22.51 -4.27
N PRO A 132 -12.67 -23.51 -4.36
CA PRO A 132 -12.94 -24.15 -5.63
C PRO A 132 -13.36 -23.08 -6.64
N SER A 133 -12.57 -22.87 -7.69
CA SER A 133 -12.96 -21.94 -8.77
C SER A 133 -14.36 -22.31 -9.23
N PRO A 134 -15.29 -21.36 -9.38
CA PRO A 134 -16.60 -21.67 -9.92
C PRO A 134 -16.38 -22.22 -11.33
N SER A 135 -16.61 -23.52 -11.51
CA SER A 135 -16.61 -24.11 -12.84
C SER A 135 -17.68 -23.39 -13.63
N SER A 136 -17.34 -22.95 -14.84
CA SER A 136 -18.23 -22.25 -15.77
C SER A 136 -19.40 -23.12 -16.28
N SER A 137 -19.79 -24.16 -15.54
CA SER A 137 -20.82 -25.13 -15.89
C SER A 137 -21.74 -25.54 -14.74
N SER A 138 -21.57 -25.04 -13.51
CA SER A 138 -22.59 -25.22 -12.47
C SER A 138 -23.63 -24.10 -12.56
N SER A 139 -24.73 -24.37 -13.25
CA SER A 139 -25.98 -23.63 -13.01
C SER A 139 -26.26 -23.63 -11.51
N PRO A 140 -26.66 -22.49 -10.91
CA PRO A 140 -26.92 -22.44 -9.47
C PRO A 140 -27.99 -23.49 -9.15
N ALA A 141 -27.60 -24.49 -8.36
CA ALA A 141 -28.51 -25.53 -7.92
C ALA A 141 -29.60 -24.86 -7.10
N THR A 142 -30.81 -24.94 -7.63
CA THR A 142 -32.07 -24.47 -7.04
C THR A 142 -32.31 -25.16 -5.69
N ALA A 143 -31.72 -24.63 -4.62
CA ALA A 143 -32.06 -24.93 -3.23
C ALA A 143 -32.31 -23.59 -2.51
N ALA A 144 -33.39 -22.93 -2.89
CA ALA A 144 -33.75 -21.60 -2.41
C ALA A 144 -34.34 -21.65 -0.98
N GLY A 145 -33.46 -21.70 0.02
CA GLY A 145 -33.64 -20.84 1.20
C GLY A 145 -33.05 -19.46 0.89
N PRO A 146 -33.46 -18.37 1.58
CA PRO A 146 -32.79 -17.09 1.40
C PRO A 146 -31.32 -17.23 1.84
N TYR A 147 -30.40 -17.10 0.88
CA TYR A 147 -28.97 -16.95 1.16
C TYR A 147 -28.78 -15.64 1.92
N ASP A 148 -28.23 -15.70 3.13
CA ASP A 148 -27.80 -14.52 3.88
C ASP A 148 -26.30 -14.34 3.63
N PRO A 149 -25.89 -13.35 2.81
CA PRO A 149 -24.48 -13.13 2.53
C PRO A 149 -23.69 -12.64 3.76
N GLY A 150 -24.35 -12.33 4.87
CA GLY A 150 -23.72 -11.67 6.02
C GLY A 150 -23.47 -10.18 5.75
N PRO A 151 -22.90 -9.45 6.72
CA PRO A 151 -22.55 -8.04 6.56
C PRO A 151 -21.46 -7.84 5.49
N THR A 152 -21.61 -6.79 4.71
CA THR A 152 -20.53 -6.27 3.85
C THR A 152 -19.64 -5.34 4.66
N ILE A 153 -18.32 -5.48 4.49
CA ILE A 153 -17.32 -4.64 5.12
C ILE A 153 -16.75 -3.66 4.10
N ALA A 154 -16.74 -2.39 4.45
CA ALA A 154 -15.97 -1.36 3.77
C ALA A 154 -14.54 -1.38 4.28
N ILE A 155 -13.54 -1.55 3.40
CA ILE A 155 -12.14 -1.62 3.82
C ILE A 155 -11.45 -0.28 3.60
N GLY A 156 -10.92 0.30 4.67
CA GLY A 156 -10.16 1.54 4.61
C GLY A 156 -8.66 1.32 4.86
N PRO A 157 -7.88 2.41 4.97
CA PRO A 157 -6.45 2.35 5.22
C PRO A 157 -6.11 1.71 6.56
N ALA A 158 -4.87 1.26 6.67
CA ALA A 158 -4.26 0.81 7.91
C ALA A 158 -2.91 1.51 8.11
N VAL A 159 -2.46 1.56 9.36
CA VAL A 159 -1.12 2.00 9.75
C VAL A 159 -0.57 1.06 10.81
N LEU A 160 0.76 0.95 10.90
CA LEU A 160 1.47 0.03 11.78
C LEU A 160 2.53 0.79 12.58
N ASP A 161 2.61 0.50 13.88
CA ASP A 161 3.78 0.81 14.70
C ASP A 161 4.50 -0.50 15.09
N ASP A 162 5.47 -0.43 16.00
CA ASP A 162 6.24 -1.59 16.44
C ASP A 162 5.44 -2.64 17.23
N SER A 163 4.29 -2.27 17.78
CA SER A 163 3.48 -3.07 18.71
C SER A 163 2.07 -3.34 18.22
N TYR A 164 1.50 -2.47 17.39
CA TYR A 164 0.09 -2.48 17.03
C TYR A 164 -0.16 -2.18 15.54
N ALA A 165 -1.20 -2.82 15.03
CA ALA A 165 -1.88 -2.41 13.80
C ALA A 165 -3.11 -1.57 14.14
N TYR A 166 -3.34 -0.52 13.36
CA TYR A 166 -4.54 0.31 13.42
C TYR A 166 -5.23 0.26 12.06
N ILE A 167 -6.42 -0.32 12.03
CA ILE A 167 -7.13 -0.63 10.79
C ILE A 167 -8.45 0.13 10.78
N THR A 168 -8.76 0.76 9.65
CA THR A 168 -10.09 1.34 9.43
C THR A 168 -10.98 0.39 8.67
N ALA A 169 -12.16 0.14 9.21
CA ALA A 169 -13.16 -0.70 8.55
C ALA A 169 -14.56 -0.18 8.84
N GLY A 170 -15.44 -0.30 7.84
CA GLY A 170 -16.84 0.09 7.93
C GLY A 170 -17.77 -1.12 7.89
N ILE A 171 -18.81 -1.14 8.71
CA ILE A 171 -19.86 -2.16 8.65
C ILE A 171 -21.07 -1.56 7.96
N HIS A 172 -21.46 -2.11 6.81
CA HIS A 172 -22.70 -1.68 6.15
C HIS A 172 -23.92 -2.14 6.93
N SER A 173 -24.92 -1.26 7.07
CA SER A 173 -26.24 -1.68 7.55
C SER A 173 -26.86 -2.66 6.55
N THR A 174 -27.07 -3.89 6.99
CA THR A 174 -27.51 -5.08 6.22
C THR A 174 -28.88 -4.95 5.52
N LYS A 175 -29.53 -3.79 5.56
CA LYS A 175 -30.95 -3.68 5.21
C LYS A 175 -31.28 -3.36 3.76
N ASN A 176 -30.39 -2.86 2.90
CA ASN A 176 -30.73 -2.51 1.51
C ASN A 176 -29.50 -2.37 0.59
N LEU A 177 -28.69 -3.41 0.43
CA LEU A 177 -27.65 -3.40 -0.61
C LEU A 177 -28.27 -3.90 -1.92
N THR A 178 -28.72 -2.98 -2.76
CA THR A 178 -29.34 -3.28 -4.07
C THR A 178 -28.37 -3.11 -5.26
N SER A 179 -27.08 -2.84 -5.00
CA SER A 179 -26.08 -2.60 -6.05
C SER A 179 -24.71 -3.18 -5.70
N GLU A 180 -24.01 -3.66 -6.73
CA GLU A 180 -22.55 -3.85 -6.71
C GLU A 180 -21.88 -2.65 -7.41
N PRO A 181 -20.86 -2.01 -6.82
CA PRO A 181 -20.33 -2.20 -5.46
C PRO A 181 -21.34 -1.74 -4.38
N PRO A 182 -21.21 -2.24 -3.14
CA PRO A 182 -22.11 -1.93 -2.03
C PRO A 182 -22.04 -0.43 -1.71
N LYS A 183 -23.10 0.30 -2.05
CA LYS A 183 -23.26 1.72 -1.74
C LYS A 183 -24.22 1.87 -0.59
N GLY A 184 -23.83 2.62 0.44
CA GLY A 184 -24.73 2.88 1.54
C GLY A 184 -24.06 3.42 2.78
N SER A 185 -24.90 3.65 3.78
CA SER A 185 -24.49 4.10 5.10
C SER A 185 -23.78 2.97 5.86
N ALA A 186 -22.59 3.26 6.37
CA ALA A 186 -21.81 2.37 7.22
C ALA A 186 -21.42 3.06 8.53
N SER A 187 -21.19 2.26 9.56
CA SER A 187 -20.49 2.69 10.77
C SER A 187 -19.00 2.46 10.54
N ILE A 188 -18.18 3.50 10.64
CA ILE A 188 -16.73 3.44 10.41
C ILE A 188 -16.03 3.32 11.76
N HIS A 189 -15.10 2.37 11.85
CA HIS A 189 -14.35 2.06 13.06
C HIS A 189 -12.85 2.17 12.82
N VAL A 190 -12.13 2.54 13.88
CA VAL A 190 -10.68 2.31 14.01
C VAL A 190 -10.50 1.16 14.98
N ILE A 191 -9.73 0.15 14.57
CA ILE A 191 -9.52 -1.10 15.30
C ILE A 191 -8.03 -1.22 15.61
N LYS A 192 -7.69 -1.37 16.89
CA LYS A 192 -6.33 -1.57 17.36
C LYS A 192 -6.09 -3.05 17.63
N VAL A 193 -5.12 -3.64 16.93
CA VAL A 193 -4.73 -5.05 17.06
C VAL A 193 -3.30 -5.13 17.54
N SER A 194 -3.05 -5.94 18.57
CA SER A 194 -1.71 -6.25 19.08
C SER A 194 -0.98 -7.18 18.11
N LEU A 195 0.24 -6.81 17.72
CA LEU A 195 1.06 -7.60 16.80
C LEU A 195 1.73 -8.80 17.49
N SER A 196 1.89 -8.79 18.82
CA SER A 196 2.56 -9.88 19.53
C SER A 196 1.67 -11.11 19.76
N ASP A 197 0.37 -10.90 19.99
CA ASP A 197 -0.60 -11.96 20.30
C ASP A 197 -1.82 -11.95 19.37
N HIS A 198 -1.87 -11.03 18.40
CA HIS A 198 -2.90 -10.95 17.36
C HIS A 198 -4.32 -10.77 17.92
N ALA A 199 -4.44 -10.09 19.07
CA ALA A 199 -5.71 -9.80 19.72
C ALA A 199 -6.17 -8.36 19.43
N ILE A 200 -7.49 -8.15 19.28
CA ILE A 200 -8.09 -6.81 19.28
C ILE A 200 -7.99 -6.25 20.70
N VAL A 201 -7.26 -5.15 20.85
CA VAL A 201 -7.03 -4.47 22.13
C VAL A 201 -8.12 -3.44 22.40
N ALA A 202 -8.52 -2.72 21.35
CA ALA A 202 -9.55 -1.68 21.43
C ALA A 202 -10.16 -1.44 20.05
N SER A 203 -11.38 -0.89 20.02
CA SER A 203 -11.97 -0.33 18.81
C SER A 203 -12.87 0.85 19.16
N ILE A 204 -12.96 1.83 18.26
CA ILE A 204 -13.83 3.00 18.42
C ILE A 204 -14.61 3.23 17.12
N CYS A 205 -15.88 3.59 17.23
CA CYS A 205 -16.69 4.05 16.10
C CYS A 205 -16.46 5.56 15.91
N VAL A 206 -15.87 5.95 14.78
CA VAL A 206 -15.52 7.35 14.46
C VAL A 206 -16.62 8.04 13.65
N ALA A 207 -17.42 7.30 12.90
CA ALA A 207 -18.54 7.86 12.15
C ALA A 207 -19.69 6.88 12.06
N LYS A 208 -20.92 7.39 12.15
CA LYS A 208 -22.15 6.64 11.90
C LYS A 208 -22.82 7.18 10.65
N ASN A 209 -23.43 6.28 9.88
CA ASN A 209 -24.12 6.60 8.63
C ASN A 209 -23.21 7.22 7.54
N TYR A 210 -21.90 7.00 7.61
CA TYR A 210 -20.96 7.47 6.61
C TYR A 210 -21.27 6.82 5.27
N VAL A 211 -21.29 7.60 4.19
CA VAL A 211 -21.62 7.08 2.87
C VAL A 211 -20.39 6.45 2.23
N VAL A 212 -20.40 5.12 2.19
CA VAL A 212 -19.35 4.29 1.57
C VAL A 212 -19.75 3.96 0.14
N ASP A 213 -18.76 3.99 -0.75
CA ASP A 213 -18.78 3.39 -2.09
C ASP A 213 -17.45 2.65 -2.35
N ASP A 214 -17.21 2.24 -3.60
CA ASP A 214 -15.98 1.59 -4.07
C ASP A 214 -14.71 2.43 -3.87
N LYS A 215 -14.83 3.71 -3.52
CA LYS A 215 -13.71 4.61 -3.31
C LYS A 215 -13.41 4.85 -1.83
N PHE A 216 -14.01 4.08 -0.93
CA PHE A 216 -13.82 4.26 0.51
C PHE A 216 -12.34 4.32 0.94
N LEU A 217 -11.52 3.40 0.41
CA LEU A 217 -10.08 3.35 0.65
C LEU A 217 -9.33 4.62 0.18
N TYR A 218 -9.87 5.34 -0.81
CA TYR A 218 -9.31 6.61 -1.31
C TYR A 218 -9.85 7.85 -0.60
N ARG A 219 -10.96 7.72 0.13
CA ARG A 219 -11.66 8.84 0.79
C ARG A 219 -11.38 8.92 2.28
N VAL A 220 -10.82 7.85 2.84
CA VAL A 220 -10.36 7.83 4.22
C VAL A 220 -8.85 7.84 4.22
N THR A 221 -8.28 8.76 4.99
CA THR A 221 -6.85 8.77 5.30
C THR A 221 -6.67 8.41 6.76
N LEU A 222 -5.67 7.59 7.06
CA LEU A 222 -5.22 7.28 8.40
C LEU A 222 -3.70 7.43 8.43
N THR A 223 -3.18 8.20 9.38
CA THR A 223 -1.75 8.41 9.57
C THR A 223 -1.40 8.29 11.05
N LEU A 224 -0.16 7.86 11.33
CA LEU A 224 0.47 7.99 12.65
C LEU A 224 1.30 9.27 12.64
N ASP A 225 1.28 10.00 13.76
CA ASP A 225 2.23 11.10 13.96
C ASP A 225 3.66 10.56 14.07
N VAL A 226 4.66 11.43 13.91
CA VAL A 226 6.09 11.07 13.94
C VAL A 226 6.48 10.30 15.22
N GLU A 227 5.83 10.60 16.33
CA GLU A 227 6.11 9.98 17.64
C GLU A 227 5.30 8.69 17.89
N HIS A 228 4.47 8.27 16.93
CA HIS A 228 3.55 7.12 16.98
C HIS A 228 2.58 7.14 18.19
N GLY A 229 2.38 8.31 18.80
CA GLY A 229 1.51 8.50 19.96
C GLY A 229 0.06 8.82 19.57
N THR A 230 -0.16 9.20 18.31
CA THR A 230 -1.43 9.75 17.86
C THR A 230 -1.78 9.27 16.46
N LEU A 231 -3.06 8.93 16.28
CA LEU A 231 -3.67 8.63 14.99
C LEU A 231 -4.41 9.86 14.48
N LEU A 232 -4.25 10.18 13.20
CA LEU A 232 -4.99 11.23 12.53
C LEU A 232 -5.81 10.60 11.43
N ILE A 233 -7.13 10.79 11.49
CA ILE A 233 -8.06 10.18 10.55
C ILE A 233 -8.99 11.24 9.95
N VAL A 234 -9.14 11.21 8.62
CA VAL A 234 -10.07 12.07 7.87
C VAL A 234 -10.89 11.17 6.97
N GLY A 235 -12.20 11.40 6.91
CA GLY A 235 -13.09 10.81 5.91
C GLY A 235 -13.82 11.89 5.12
N ASP A 236 -13.58 11.96 3.81
CA ASP A 236 -14.25 12.89 2.91
C ASP A 236 -15.39 12.27 2.10
N THR A 237 -16.35 13.10 1.71
CA THR A 237 -17.54 12.69 0.95
C THR A 237 -17.54 13.29 -0.45
N ARG A 238 -16.34 13.55 -1.02
CA ARG A 238 -16.21 14.20 -2.32
C ARG A 238 -16.84 13.36 -3.43
N GLY A 239 -17.73 13.99 -4.20
CA GLY A 239 -18.44 13.35 -5.30
C GLY A 239 -19.64 12.50 -4.88
N VAL A 240 -20.00 12.49 -3.58
CA VAL A 240 -21.26 11.95 -3.10
C VAL A 240 -22.35 13.03 -3.27
N SER A 241 -23.46 12.68 -3.92
CA SER A 241 -24.54 13.63 -4.24
C SER A 241 -25.42 14.00 -3.04
N GLN A 242 -25.33 13.25 -1.95
CA GLN A 242 -26.07 13.49 -0.71
C GLN A 242 -25.21 14.30 0.27
N LYS A 243 -25.86 15.10 1.13
CA LYS A 243 -25.21 15.79 2.25
C LYS A 243 -24.81 14.74 3.30
N ALA A 244 -23.67 14.09 3.05
CA ALA A 244 -23.15 12.99 3.87
C ALA A 244 -22.13 13.54 4.85
N ASP A 245 -22.27 13.24 6.14
CA ASP A 245 -21.35 13.76 7.15
C ASP A 245 -19.91 13.29 6.89
N SER A 246 -18.99 14.24 6.84
CA SER A 246 -17.55 13.98 6.83
C SER A 246 -17.02 13.94 8.26
N PHE A 247 -15.81 13.45 8.47
CA PHE A 247 -15.21 13.42 9.80
C PHE A 247 -13.71 13.70 9.77
N GLY A 248 -13.18 14.15 10.90
CA GLY A 248 -11.77 14.46 11.09
C GLY A 248 -11.40 14.42 12.57
N PHE A 249 -10.52 13.50 12.98
CA PHE A 249 -10.18 13.30 14.39
C PHE A 249 -8.68 13.15 14.61
N ARG A 250 -8.24 13.64 15.77
CA ARG A 250 -6.99 13.23 16.41
C ARG A 250 -7.33 12.25 17.52
N ILE A 251 -6.78 11.05 17.48
CA ILE A 251 -7.10 9.94 18.37
C ILE A 251 -5.82 9.48 19.07
N SER A 252 -5.86 9.22 20.37
CA SER A 252 -4.71 8.67 21.09
C SER A 252 -4.43 7.25 20.62
N ALA A 253 -3.19 6.94 20.24
CA ALA A 253 -2.79 5.57 19.92
C ALA A 253 -2.83 4.65 21.15
N ALA A 254 -2.72 5.20 22.38
CA ALA A 254 -2.69 4.43 23.62
C ALA A 254 -4.00 3.66 23.87
N ASP A 255 -5.13 4.36 23.83
CA ASP A 255 -6.45 3.85 24.24
C ASP A 255 -7.59 4.13 23.23
N LEU A 256 -7.27 4.70 22.07
CA LEU A 256 -8.21 5.15 21.04
C LEU A 256 -9.19 6.26 21.50
N SER A 257 -8.87 7.01 22.56
CA SER A 257 -9.66 8.19 22.95
C SER A 257 -9.53 9.34 21.96
N ILE A 258 -10.64 10.04 21.67
CA ILE A 258 -10.65 11.22 20.81
C ILE A 258 -10.05 12.41 21.56
N GLN A 259 -8.93 12.92 21.07
CA GLN A 259 -8.22 14.09 21.62
C GLN A 259 -8.62 15.39 20.92
N PHE A 260 -9.08 15.33 19.68
CA PHE A 260 -9.61 16.46 18.94
C PHE A 260 -10.64 15.98 17.90
N ASP A 261 -11.71 16.75 17.76
CA ASP A 261 -12.79 16.54 16.78
C ASP A 261 -12.95 17.83 15.96
N ALA A 262 -12.70 17.74 14.65
CA ALA A 262 -12.76 18.87 13.74
C ALA A 262 -14.17 19.49 13.64
N SER A 263 -15.23 18.76 13.99
CA SER A 263 -16.59 19.31 14.04
C SER A 263 -16.73 20.45 15.06
N THR A 264 -15.90 20.45 16.11
CA THR A 264 -15.90 21.49 17.14
C THR A 264 -15.44 22.86 16.62
N VAL A 265 -14.76 22.90 15.47
CA VAL A 265 -14.35 24.14 14.80
C VAL A 265 -15.54 24.82 14.09
N PHE A 266 -16.60 24.06 13.74
CA PHE A 266 -17.70 24.54 12.91
C PHE A 266 -19.07 24.31 13.55
N ALA A 267 -19.73 25.39 13.97
CA ALA A 267 -21.02 25.32 14.68
C ALA A 267 -22.16 24.61 13.91
N ASP A 268 -22.16 24.69 12.56
CA ASP A 268 -23.22 24.13 11.71
C ASP A 268 -22.80 22.80 11.02
N GLY A 269 -21.78 22.14 11.56
CA GLY A 269 -21.12 21.01 10.91
C GLY A 269 -20.27 21.43 9.71
N PHE A 270 -19.67 20.44 9.05
CA PHE A 270 -18.81 20.67 7.89
C PHE A 270 -18.81 19.49 6.92
N GLN A 271 -18.25 19.74 5.75
CA GLN A 271 -17.99 18.73 4.72
C GLN A 271 -16.53 18.86 4.33
N VAL A 272 -15.84 17.74 4.19
CA VAL A 272 -14.46 17.70 3.71
C VAL A 272 -14.50 17.69 2.19
N GLU A 273 -13.85 18.69 1.58
CA GLU A 273 -13.63 18.74 0.14
C GLU A 273 -12.48 17.80 -0.27
N GLU A 274 -11.43 17.75 0.54
CA GLU A 274 -10.24 16.96 0.28
C GLU A 274 -9.55 16.55 1.59
N SER A 275 -9.22 15.27 1.70
CA SER A 275 -8.33 14.74 2.73
C SER A 275 -6.87 15.02 2.33
N LEU A 276 -6.11 15.69 3.19
CA LEU A 276 -4.77 16.21 2.87
C LEU A 276 -3.68 15.55 3.73
N GLY A 277 -3.82 14.26 4.04
CA GLY A 277 -2.93 13.54 4.96
C GLY A 277 -3.26 13.88 6.42
N GLU A 278 -2.41 14.70 7.06
CA GLU A 278 -2.57 15.09 8.48
C GLU A 278 -3.58 16.24 8.71
N ALA A 279 -4.27 16.66 7.65
CA ALA A 279 -5.19 17.79 7.64
C ALA A 279 -6.39 17.53 6.73
N LEU A 280 -7.39 18.39 6.85
CA LEU A 280 -8.56 18.40 5.97
C LEU A 280 -8.84 19.78 5.41
N LEU A 281 -9.34 19.83 4.17
CA LEU A 281 -9.86 21.03 3.54
C LEU A 281 -11.37 21.05 3.64
N VAL A 282 -11.92 22.15 4.15
CA VAL A 282 -13.37 22.30 4.34
C VAL A 282 -14.02 22.90 3.11
N LYS A 283 -15.03 22.18 2.61
CA LYS A 283 -15.83 22.58 1.46
C LYS A 283 -16.55 23.91 1.71
N ASP A 284 -16.60 24.74 0.67
CA ASP A 284 -17.28 26.05 0.64
C ASP A 284 -16.75 27.10 1.65
N LYS A 285 -15.73 26.77 2.45
CA LYS A 285 -15.12 27.68 3.44
C LYS A 285 -13.69 28.07 3.11
N ALA A 286 -13.01 27.34 2.23
CA ALA A 286 -11.58 27.53 1.92
C ALA A 286 -10.68 27.49 3.18
N VAL A 287 -11.10 26.75 4.21
CA VAL A 287 -10.40 26.62 5.50
C VAL A 287 -9.69 25.27 5.57
N ILE A 288 -8.44 25.28 5.97
CA ILE A 288 -7.66 24.08 6.31
C ILE A 288 -7.75 23.87 7.82
N VAL A 289 -7.94 22.63 8.26
CA VAL A 289 -7.85 22.24 9.67
C VAL A 289 -6.71 21.23 9.83
N TYR A 290 -5.70 21.58 10.63
CA TYR A 290 -4.59 20.69 10.94
C TYR A 290 -4.97 19.81 12.13
N LEU A 291 -5.11 18.49 11.93
CA LEU A 291 -5.55 17.60 13.00
C LEU A 291 -4.52 17.49 14.12
N VAL A 292 -3.23 17.54 13.78
CA VAL A 292 -2.12 17.48 14.74
C VAL A 292 -2.20 18.58 15.79
N THR A 293 -2.58 19.80 15.42
CA THR A 293 -2.59 20.97 16.32
C THR A 293 -3.99 21.40 16.74
N GLY A 294 -5.02 21.03 15.98
CA GLY A 294 -6.39 21.53 16.11
C GLY A 294 -6.58 22.96 15.59
N VAL A 295 -5.55 23.56 14.99
CA VAL A 295 -5.60 24.93 14.45
C VAL A 295 -6.25 24.91 13.06
N SER A 296 -7.05 25.94 12.78
CA SER A 296 -7.61 26.19 11.45
C SER A 296 -7.14 27.51 10.86
N GLU A 297 -6.86 27.55 9.55
CA GLU A 297 -6.49 28.77 8.83
C GLU A 297 -7.21 28.89 7.48
N ASP A 298 -7.32 30.11 6.97
CA ASP A 298 -7.75 30.37 5.60
C ASP A 298 -6.64 29.94 4.63
N ARG A 299 -6.96 29.09 3.65
CA ARG A 299 -5.97 28.61 2.67
C ARG A 299 -5.49 29.70 1.72
N GLY A 300 -6.23 30.81 1.62
CA GLY A 300 -6.03 31.88 0.67
C GLY A 300 -6.06 31.35 -0.77
N GLN A 301 -4.99 31.65 -1.51
CA GLN A 301 -4.80 31.19 -2.89
C GLN A 301 -3.96 29.90 -2.98
N LYS A 302 -3.62 29.27 -1.83
CA LYS A 302 -2.82 28.05 -1.82
C LYS A 302 -3.67 26.88 -2.33
N VAL A 303 -3.16 26.15 -3.33
CA VAL A 303 -3.66 24.84 -3.72
C VAL A 303 -2.83 23.80 -2.97
N ILE A 304 -3.36 23.35 -1.82
CA ILE A 304 -2.69 22.37 -0.97
C ILE A 304 -2.67 21.03 -1.68
N LYS A 305 -1.53 20.34 -1.61
CA LYS A 305 -1.35 19.00 -2.18
C LYS A 305 -1.24 17.92 -1.12
N SER A 306 -0.62 18.23 0.02
CA SER A 306 -0.50 17.31 1.15
C SER A 306 -0.05 18.05 2.40
N VAL A 307 -0.35 17.48 3.56
CA VAL A 307 0.20 17.85 4.87
C VAL A 307 0.83 16.60 5.48
N LYS A 308 2.12 16.68 5.80
CA LYS A 308 2.92 15.57 6.31
C LYS A 308 4.05 16.10 7.20
N ASP A 309 4.30 15.42 8.32
CA ASP A 309 5.40 15.66 9.26
C ASP A 309 5.50 17.14 9.68
N GLY A 310 4.36 17.81 9.90
CA GLY A 310 4.31 19.21 10.30
C GLY A 310 4.53 20.25 9.19
N TRP A 311 4.54 19.82 7.92
CA TRP A 311 4.70 20.68 6.75
C TRP A 311 3.48 20.64 5.83
N VAL A 312 3.13 21.81 5.30
CA VAL A 312 2.08 22.00 4.30
C VAL A 312 2.72 22.16 2.93
N TYR A 313 2.44 21.23 2.02
CA TYR A 313 2.96 21.25 0.65
C TYR A 313 1.89 21.77 -0.29
N TYR A 314 2.21 22.81 -1.04
CA TYR A 314 1.22 23.51 -1.85
C TYR A 314 1.85 24.16 -3.08
N LYS A 315 1.00 24.46 -4.05
CA LYS A 315 1.33 25.38 -5.15
C LYS A 315 0.50 26.66 -5.04
N GLU A 316 1.05 27.76 -5.50
CA GLU A 316 0.29 29.02 -5.63
C GLU A 316 -0.66 28.90 -6.84
N SER A 317 -1.91 29.38 -6.70
CA SER A 317 -2.86 29.40 -7.81
C SER A 317 -2.54 30.55 -8.77
N ASP A 318 -2.21 30.28 -10.03
CA ASP A 318 -2.24 31.31 -11.08
C ASP A 318 -3.68 31.54 -11.57
N ASN A 319 -4.29 32.65 -11.15
CA ASN A 319 -5.62 33.09 -11.64
C ASN A 319 -5.59 33.67 -13.06
N SER A 320 -4.46 33.60 -13.78
CA SER A 320 -4.36 34.10 -15.15
C SER A 320 -4.92 33.09 -16.15
N SER A 321 -6.05 33.44 -16.77
CA SER A 321 -6.75 32.63 -17.79
C SER A 321 -6.04 32.60 -19.15
N ARG A 322 -4.69 32.70 -19.20
CA ARG A 322 -3.92 32.75 -20.45
C ARG A 322 -2.87 31.65 -20.49
N GLU A 323 -3.15 30.68 -21.37
CA GLU A 323 -2.23 29.87 -22.18
C GLU A 323 -0.97 29.30 -21.52
N LEU A 324 -0.79 27.97 -21.62
CA LEU A 324 0.42 27.09 -21.59
C LEU A 324 1.67 27.52 -20.78
N GLU A 325 2.08 28.78 -20.82
CA GLU A 325 3.09 29.43 -19.97
C GLU A 325 2.65 29.64 -18.51
N ALA A 326 1.35 29.66 -18.21
CA ALA A 326 0.85 29.69 -16.83
C ALA A 326 1.21 28.42 -16.04
N TYR A 327 1.30 27.26 -16.72
CA TYR A 327 1.66 25.98 -16.11
C TYR A 327 3.10 25.96 -15.56
N LYS A 328 3.98 26.82 -16.12
CA LYS A 328 5.40 26.94 -15.72
C LYS A 328 5.63 27.91 -14.56
N ARG A 329 4.59 28.55 -14.01
CA ARG A 329 4.74 29.59 -12.97
C ARG A 329 4.22 29.23 -11.59
N ASP A 330 3.51 28.11 -11.43
CA ASP A 330 3.05 27.66 -10.12
C ASP A 330 4.22 27.03 -9.36
N ALA A 331 5.01 27.86 -8.69
CA ALA A 331 6.06 27.41 -7.79
C ALA A 331 5.51 26.45 -6.73
N PHE A 332 6.24 25.37 -6.48
CA PHE A 332 5.92 24.39 -5.46
C PHE A 332 6.65 24.73 -4.16
N ARG A 333 5.90 24.82 -3.06
CA ARG A 333 6.41 25.29 -1.77
C ARG A 333 6.04 24.34 -0.65
N ALA A 334 6.80 24.42 0.43
CA ALA A 334 6.44 23.86 1.72
C ALA A 334 6.37 24.97 2.78
N GLN A 335 5.44 24.86 3.73
CA GLN A 335 5.36 25.75 4.86
C GLN A 335 5.28 24.96 6.17
N ASN A 336 6.12 25.31 7.15
CA ASN A 336 6.07 24.70 8.46
C ASN A 336 4.85 25.21 9.24
N ILE A 337 4.06 24.31 9.81
CA ILE A 337 2.82 24.65 10.52
C ILE A 337 3.11 25.43 11.82
N ALA A 338 4.17 25.08 12.54
CA ALA A 338 4.46 25.65 13.85
C ALA A 338 5.20 27.00 13.75
N THR A 339 6.15 27.12 12.82
CA THR A 339 7.02 28.31 12.70
C THR A 339 6.54 29.28 11.61
N GLY A 340 5.72 28.83 10.67
CA GLY A 340 5.34 29.60 9.48
C GLY A 340 6.45 29.71 8.43
N GLU A 341 7.62 29.08 8.65
CA GLU A 341 8.74 29.07 7.71
C GLU A 341 8.29 28.58 6.34
N ASN A 342 8.69 29.28 5.27
CA ASN A 342 8.31 28.97 3.90
C ASN A 342 9.54 28.66 3.05
N ILE A 343 9.49 27.53 2.34
CA ILE A 343 10.57 27.08 1.47
C ILE A 343 10.07 26.89 0.04
N LEU A 344 10.89 27.31 -0.92
CA LEU A 344 10.70 27.00 -2.33
C LEU A 344 11.31 25.61 -2.60
N LEU A 345 10.50 24.68 -3.09
CA LEU A 345 10.93 23.32 -3.43
C LEU A 345 11.26 23.17 -4.91
N ALA A 346 10.43 23.78 -5.77
CA ALA A 346 10.59 23.83 -7.21
C ALA A 346 9.95 25.10 -7.76
N ASP A 347 10.46 25.61 -8.88
CA ASP A 347 9.89 26.74 -9.62
C ASP A 347 8.75 26.34 -10.57
N HIS A 348 8.33 25.08 -10.51
CA HIS A 348 7.26 24.49 -11.31
C HIS A 348 6.39 23.53 -10.48
N PRO A 349 5.18 23.16 -10.94
CA PRO A 349 4.30 22.24 -10.23
C PRO A 349 4.91 20.85 -9.98
N GLN A 350 4.49 20.24 -8.87
CA GLN A 350 4.88 18.90 -8.43
C GLN A 350 3.66 18.14 -7.89
N GLN A 351 3.73 16.81 -7.89
CA GLN A 351 2.73 15.89 -7.33
C GLN A 351 3.36 14.85 -6.42
N PHE A 352 2.60 14.36 -5.44
CA PHE A 352 3.00 13.29 -4.52
C PHE A 352 2.83 11.88 -5.09
N HIS A 353 2.04 11.75 -6.17
CA HIS A 353 1.74 10.47 -6.79
C HIS A 353 2.09 10.54 -8.27
N GLY A 354 2.56 9.42 -8.82
CA GLY A 354 2.68 9.27 -10.26
C GLY A 354 1.32 9.38 -10.95
N LEU A 355 1.31 9.56 -12.27
CA LEU A 355 0.12 9.76 -13.10
C LEU A 355 -0.89 8.57 -13.11
N ALA A 356 -0.79 7.61 -12.20
CA ALA A 356 -1.75 6.52 -11.98
C ALA A 356 -2.28 6.66 -10.55
N THR A 357 -3.60 6.69 -10.40
CA THR A 357 -4.27 6.73 -9.09
C THR A 357 -3.92 5.47 -8.31
N GLN A 358 -3.05 5.60 -7.31
CA GLN A 358 -2.55 4.51 -6.48
C GLN A 358 -3.06 4.71 -5.04
N ILE A 359 -3.42 3.61 -4.37
CA ILE A 359 -3.64 3.61 -2.92
C ILE A 359 -2.25 3.54 -2.29
N PRO A 360 -1.76 4.61 -1.64
CA PRO A 360 -0.45 4.54 -1.01
C PRO A 360 -0.48 3.46 0.08
N ILE A 361 0.51 2.56 0.06
CA ILE A 361 0.73 1.62 1.13
C ILE A 361 1.44 2.38 2.26
N TYR A 362 0.88 2.35 3.46
CA TYR A 362 1.53 2.94 4.61
C TYR A 362 2.85 2.20 4.91
N THR A 363 3.90 2.99 5.08
CA THR A 363 5.18 2.56 5.65
C THR A 363 5.63 3.64 6.64
N ASN A 364 6.65 3.36 7.45
CA ASN A 364 7.28 4.38 8.31
C ASN A 364 8.20 5.35 7.52
N GLN A 365 7.92 5.58 6.23
CA GLN A 365 8.68 6.49 5.38
C GLN A 365 8.28 7.95 5.65
N HIS A 366 9.27 8.78 5.94
CA HIS A 366 9.09 10.22 6.14
C HIS A 366 9.52 11.03 4.92
N GLU A 367 10.37 10.49 4.05
CA GLU A 367 10.81 11.15 2.83
C GLU A 367 9.63 11.57 1.95
N VAL A 368 9.75 12.80 1.45
CA VAL A 368 8.82 13.38 0.49
C VAL A 368 9.32 13.09 -0.91
N ILE A 369 8.54 12.28 -1.62
CA ILE A 369 8.77 11.91 -3.01
C ILE A 369 7.85 12.77 -3.88
N LEU A 370 8.45 13.47 -4.84
CA LEU A 370 7.74 14.36 -5.76
C LEU A 370 7.99 13.97 -7.21
N TYR A 371 6.93 14.04 -7.99
CA TYR A 371 6.91 13.83 -9.43
C TYR A 371 6.48 15.12 -10.13
N GLY A 372 7.30 15.64 -11.04
CA GLY A 372 6.99 16.85 -11.78
C GLY A 372 5.81 16.65 -12.74
N GLU A 373 4.97 17.66 -12.87
CA GLU A 373 3.85 17.66 -13.82
C GLU A 373 4.32 17.90 -15.27
N TYR A 374 3.49 17.58 -16.27
CA TYR A 374 3.76 17.57 -17.72
C TYR A 374 4.85 18.55 -18.24
N GLY A 375 5.69 18.06 -19.16
CA GLY A 375 6.58 18.87 -20.01
C GLY A 375 8.02 18.98 -19.47
N ASP A 376 8.17 19.19 -18.16
CA ASP A 376 9.45 19.27 -17.45
C ASP A 376 9.37 18.41 -16.16
N SER A 377 9.11 17.10 -16.32
CA SER A 377 8.94 16.21 -15.17
C SER A 377 10.27 15.99 -14.44
N ILE A 378 10.34 16.47 -13.20
CA ILE A 378 11.45 16.23 -12.28
C ILE A 378 11.02 15.20 -11.23
N PHE A 379 11.80 14.14 -11.06
CA PHE A 379 11.67 13.26 -9.89
C PHE A 379 12.56 13.80 -8.78
N SER A 380 12.07 13.85 -7.55
CA SER A 380 12.94 14.14 -6.39
C SER A 380 12.52 13.44 -5.11
N VAL A 381 13.51 13.14 -4.26
CA VAL A 381 13.35 12.61 -2.91
C VAL A 381 13.98 13.60 -1.93
N ARG A 382 13.25 13.94 -0.86
CA ARG A 382 13.63 15.01 0.07
C ARG A 382 13.30 14.60 1.51
N GLN A 383 14.07 15.11 2.46
CA GLN A 383 13.62 15.15 3.85
C GLN A 383 12.45 16.15 3.97
N PRO A 384 11.47 15.92 4.86
CA PRO A 384 10.44 16.92 5.18
C PRO A 384 11.05 18.28 5.49
N GLY A 385 10.52 19.35 4.89
CA GLY A 385 11.06 20.70 5.07
C GLY A 385 12.40 21.01 4.40
N SER A 386 13.00 20.11 3.61
CA SER A 386 14.26 20.41 2.92
C SER A 386 14.05 21.06 1.55
N ALA A 387 14.61 22.25 1.37
CA ALA A 387 14.65 22.94 0.08
C ALA A 387 15.57 22.24 -0.95
N THR A 388 16.56 21.49 -0.50
CA THR A 388 17.49 20.75 -1.36
C THR A 388 17.09 19.27 -1.39
N PRO A 389 16.91 18.67 -2.58
CA PRO A 389 16.63 17.25 -2.67
C PRO A 389 17.87 16.40 -2.35
N ILE A 390 17.63 15.23 -1.76
CA ILE A 390 18.66 14.21 -1.56
C ILE A 390 19.01 13.56 -2.91
N LEU A 391 17.96 13.29 -3.69
CA LEU A 391 18.04 12.67 -5.01
C LEU A 391 17.12 13.43 -5.95
N SER A 392 17.58 13.76 -7.16
CA SER A 392 16.76 14.45 -8.16
C SER A 392 17.31 14.26 -9.57
N TRP A 393 16.41 14.15 -10.55
CA TRP A 393 16.74 14.26 -11.98
C TRP A 393 15.51 14.67 -12.79
N ASN A 394 15.74 15.20 -13.99
CA ASN A 394 14.68 15.49 -14.94
C ASN A 394 14.52 14.35 -15.97
N SER A 395 13.37 14.34 -16.67
CA SER A 395 13.04 13.33 -17.68
C SER A 395 14.02 13.25 -18.86
N GLY A 396 14.81 14.30 -19.10
CA GLY A 396 15.85 14.32 -20.14
C GLY A 396 17.15 13.63 -19.72
N GLU A 397 17.44 13.58 -18.42
CA GLU A 397 18.59 12.88 -17.84
C GLU A 397 18.30 11.37 -17.70
N ARG A 398 17.14 11.04 -17.14
CA ARG A 398 16.69 9.66 -16.90
C ARG A 398 15.17 9.60 -16.91
N ALA A 399 14.62 8.45 -17.30
CA ALA A 399 13.19 8.20 -17.22
C ALA A 399 12.65 8.42 -15.80
N ILE A 400 11.50 9.09 -15.68
CA ILE A 400 10.82 9.29 -14.41
C ILE A 400 10.12 7.99 -14.00
N PRO A 401 10.39 7.46 -12.80
CA PRO A 401 9.76 6.23 -12.33
C PRO A 401 8.26 6.43 -12.18
N SER A 402 7.50 5.36 -12.36
CA SER A 402 6.04 5.40 -12.21
C SER A 402 5.61 5.54 -10.76
N THR A 403 6.38 4.94 -9.86
CA THR A 403 6.20 4.89 -8.41
C THR A 403 7.57 4.70 -7.75
N ALA A 404 7.69 5.12 -6.50
CA ALA A 404 8.92 5.02 -5.74
C ALA A 404 8.60 4.92 -4.25
N CYS A 405 9.46 4.24 -3.51
CA CYS A 405 9.49 4.27 -2.06
C CYS A 405 10.95 4.33 -1.59
N VAL A 406 11.14 4.74 -0.35
CA VAL A 406 12.44 4.84 0.32
C VAL A 406 12.43 3.91 1.51
N PHE A 407 13.51 3.16 1.67
CA PHE A 407 13.77 2.39 2.88
C PHE A 407 15.26 2.45 3.22
N GLY A 408 15.59 3.03 4.38
CA GLY A 408 16.97 3.34 4.74
C GLY A 408 17.60 4.33 3.74
N ASP A 409 18.80 4.02 3.23
CA ASP A 409 19.51 4.84 2.24
C ASP A 409 19.12 4.53 0.78
N ILE A 410 18.14 3.64 0.55
CA ILE A 410 17.82 3.16 -0.80
C ILE A 410 16.46 3.64 -1.26
N ALA A 411 16.41 4.26 -2.44
CA ALA A 411 15.19 4.47 -3.20
C ALA A 411 14.94 3.29 -4.13
N TYR A 412 13.76 2.67 -4.01
CA TYR A 412 13.27 1.61 -4.87
C TYR A 412 12.33 2.22 -5.89
N LEU A 413 12.64 2.04 -7.18
CA LEU A 413 11.99 2.77 -8.26
C LEU A 413 11.39 1.76 -9.25
N ALA A 414 10.06 1.76 -9.38
CA ALA A 414 9.45 0.96 -10.42
C ALA A 414 9.63 1.65 -11.78
N PRO A 415 9.86 0.88 -12.84
CA PRO A 415 10.06 1.39 -14.20
C PRO A 415 8.94 2.32 -14.64
N SER A 416 9.30 3.27 -15.51
CA SER A 416 8.34 4.20 -16.08
C SER A 416 7.27 3.46 -16.89
N LYS A 417 5.99 3.79 -16.68
CA LYS A 417 4.87 3.23 -17.46
C LYS A 417 4.93 3.55 -18.96
N HIS A 418 5.76 4.52 -19.34
CA HIS A 418 5.98 4.95 -20.72
C HIS A 418 7.22 4.30 -21.36
N ALA A 419 7.94 3.43 -20.63
CA ALA A 419 9.03 2.67 -21.20
C ALA A 419 8.50 1.67 -22.23
N SER A 420 9.19 1.56 -23.37
CA SER A 420 8.82 0.66 -24.47
C SER A 420 8.97 -0.82 -24.14
N ASN A 421 9.72 -1.15 -23.09
CA ASN A 421 9.83 -2.51 -22.57
C ASN A 421 8.98 -2.63 -21.29
N ARG A 422 7.91 -3.44 -21.36
CA ARG A 422 6.95 -3.65 -20.25
C ARG A 422 7.46 -4.63 -19.19
N ASP A 423 8.60 -5.28 -19.43
CA ASP A 423 9.26 -6.21 -18.50
C ASP A 423 10.36 -5.48 -17.70
N GLY A 424 10.05 -4.27 -17.21
CA GLY A 424 11.05 -3.41 -16.56
C GLY A 424 11.43 -3.94 -15.18
N ALA A 425 12.74 -3.96 -14.91
CA ALA A 425 13.29 -4.33 -13.62
C ALA A 425 13.17 -3.18 -12.60
N LEU A 426 13.07 -3.54 -11.32
CA LEU A 426 13.07 -2.60 -10.21
C LEU A 426 14.47 -1.99 -10.06
N GLN A 427 14.57 -0.67 -10.09
CA GLN A 427 15.86 0.03 -9.98
C GLN A 427 16.09 0.49 -8.54
N LEU A 428 17.29 0.26 -8.03
CA LEU A 428 17.69 0.66 -6.68
C LEU A 428 18.77 1.73 -6.76
N VAL A 429 18.53 2.87 -6.11
CA VAL A 429 19.43 4.04 -6.10
C VAL A 429 19.80 4.37 -4.67
N SER A 430 21.09 4.55 -4.40
CA SER A 430 21.54 5.07 -3.10
C SER A 430 21.26 6.58 -3.02
N LEU A 431 20.59 6.99 -1.95
CA LEU A 431 20.30 8.39 -1.66
C LEU A 431 21.58 9.16 -1.30
N SER A 432 22.46 8.59 -0.48
CA SER A 432 23.72 9.21 -0.08
C SER A 432 24.73 9.33 -1.22
N ALA A 433 24.81 8.34 -2.11
CA ALA A 433 25.74 8.36 -3.24
C ALA A 433 25.16 9.00 -4.51
N GLY A 434 23.83 9.04 -4.64
CA GLY A 434 23.14 9.49 -5.85
C GLY A 434 23.45 8.62 -7.07
N GLN A 435 23.73 7.33 -6.89
CA GLN A 435 24.11 6.39 -7.95
C GLN A 435 23.23 5.13 -7.91
N ASP A 436 23.05 4.53 -9.09
CA ASP A 436 22.43 3.20 -9.21
C ASP A 436 23.30 2.17 -8.48
N VAL A 437 22.67 1.36 -7.62
CA VAL A 437 23.37 0.33 -6.83
C VAL A 437 22.94 -1.08 -7.22
N ASN A 438 21.73 -1.26 -7.75
CA ASN A 438 21.27 -2.55 -8.26
C ASN A 438 20.06 -2.41 -9.21
N GLU A 439 19.81 -3.45 -9.98
CA GLU A 439 18.62 -3.63 -10.80
C GLU A 439 18.10 -5.07 -10.60
N ILE A 440 16.87 -5.21 -10.13
CA ILE A 440 16.28 -6.50 -9.75
C ILE A 440 15.26 -6.89 -10.82
N PRO A 441 15.39 -8.07 -11.47
CA PRO A 441 14.49 -8.52 -12.53
C PRO A 441 13.15 -9.04 -11.98
N ILE A 442 12.51 -8.26 -11.11
CA ILE A 442 11.16 -8.48 -10.62
C ILE A 442 10.22 -7.54 -11.36
N SER A 443 9.06 -8.06 -11.77
CA SER A 443 8.07 -7.30 -12.52
C SER A 443 7.37 -6.28 -11.61
N ALA A 444 7.98 -5.12 -11.43
CA ALA A 444 7.41 -3.99 -10.71
C ALA A 444 6.61 -3.14 -11.70
N TRP A 445 5.32 -3.43 -11.87
CA TRP A 445 4.45 -2.55 -12.64
C TRP A 445 4.19 -1.26 -11.86
N GLY A 446 3.84 -0.19 -12.58
CA GLY A 446 3.76 1.16 -12.06
C GLY A 446 2.60 1.44 -11.12
N ASP A 447 2.51 0.65 -10.06
CA ASP A 447 1.50 0.60 -9.02
C ASP A 447 2.11 0.93 -7.64
N SER A 448 1.41 0.64 -6.56
CA SER A 448 1.90 0.89 -5.20
C SER A 448 3.08 -0.01 -4.86
N ILE A 449 4.12 0.56 -4.25
CA ILE A 449 5.26 -0.20 -3.74
C ILE A 449 5.54 0.18 -2.29
N ALA A 450 5.97 -0.80 -1.51
CA ALA A 450 6.41 -0.60 -0.13
C ALA A 450 7.53 -1.58 0.19
N VAL A 451 8.53 -1.14 0.95
CA VAL A 451 9.66 -1.99 1.35
C VAL A 451 9.79 -1.97 2.86
N SER A 452 10.07 -3.15 3.42
CA SER A 452 10.59 -3.31 4.78
C SER A 452 11.88 -4.11 4.72
N SER A 453 12.56 -4.27 5.86
CA SER A 453 13.71 -5.18 5.93
C SER A 453 13.34 -6.62 5.59
N TRP A 454 12.07 -7.01 5.66
CA TRP A 454 11.63 -8.38 5.36
C TRP A 454 11.41 -8.63 3.88
N GLY A 455 11.21 -7.60 3.06
CA GLY A 455 10.85 -7.77 1.66
C GLY A 455 10.18 -6.55 1.04
N ILE A 456 9.53 -6.79 -0.09
CA ILE A 456 8.86 -5.77 -0.89
C ILE A 456 7.43 -6.17 -1.19
N VAL A 457 6.52 -5.22 -1.08
CA VAL A 457 5.19 -5.29 -1.66
C VAL A 457 5.23 -4.63 -3.02
N LEU A 458 4.81 -5.37 -4.04
CA LEU A 458 4.53 -4.85 -5.37
C LEU A 458 3.04 -5.06 -5.62
N HIS A 459 2.31 -3.95 -5.81
CA HIS A 459 0.85 -3.97 -5.88
C HIS A 459 0.25 -4.52 -4.58
N ASP A 460 -0.21 -5.77 -4.59
CA ASP A 460 -0.88 -6.42 -3.46
C ASP A 460 -0.17 -7.72 -3.03
N VAL A 461 1.06 -7.92 -3.51
CA VAL A 461 1.80 -9.16 -3.34
C VAL A 461 3.12 -8.88 -2.64
N PHE A 462 3.40 -9.64 -1.58
CA PHE A 462 4.63 -9.54 -0.81
C PHE A 462 5.67 -10.59 -1.25
N TYR A 463 6.85 -10.11 -1.63
CA TYR A 463 8.02 -10.90 -1.99
C TYR A 463 9.09 -10.77 -0.89
N PRO A 464 9.51 -11.88 -0.26
CA PRO A 464 10.51 -11.82 0.81
C PRO A 464 11.89 -11.41 0.27
N ALA A 465 12.68 -10.75 1.11
CA ALA A 465 14.07 -10.42 0.82
C ALA A 465 14.98 -11.66 0.96
N ASP A 466 15.94 -11.79 0.05
CA ASP A 466 16.95 -12.86 0.05
C ASP A 466 18.35 -12.36 0.42
N ALA A 467 18.58 -11.04 0.32
CA ALA A 467 19.85 -10.41 0.63
C ALA A 467 19.65 -8.94 1.04
N TRP A 468 20.65 -8.38 1.73
CA TRP A 468 20.65 -6.99 2.22
C TRP A 468 21.97 -6.29 1.91
N PHE A 469 21.93 -4.99 1.68
CA PHE A 469 23.15 -4.20 1.51
C PHE A 469 24.00 -4.20 2.78
N GLY A 470 25.32 -4.36 2.63
CA GLY A 470 26.26 -4.34 3.75
C GLY A 470 26.31 -5.63 4.57
N TYR A 471 25.54 -6.66 4.21
CA TYR A 471 25.53 -7.95 4.89
C TYR A 471 25.85 -9.09 3.89
N PRO A 472 26.86 -9.94 4.16
CA PRO A 472 27.16 -11.06 3.29
C PRO A 472 26.01 -12.08 3.32
N SER A 473 25.56 -12.51 2.14
CA SER A 473 24.59 -13.61 2.01
C SER A 473 25.23 -14.92 2.51
N GLY A 474 24.78 -15.41 3.66
CA GLY A 474 25.11 -16.74 4.18
C GLY A 474 26.41 -16.84 4.99
N THR A 475 26.30 -16.67 6.31
CA THR A 475 27.03 -17.55 7.24
C THR A 475 26.07 -18.64 7.69
N SER A 476 26.19 -19.82 7.10
CA SER A 476 25.72 -21.06 7.72
C SER A 476 26.26 -21.15 9.15
N GLU A 477 25.41 -21.53 10.11
CA GLU A 477 25.78 -21.84 11.50
C GLU A 477 27.14 -22.56 11.59
N PRO A 478 28.01 -22.20 12.56
CA PRO A 478 29.23 -22.95 12.78
C PRO A 478 28.85 -24.37 13.23
N THR A 479 29.25 -25.37 12.44
CA THR A 479 29.13 -26.79 12.78
C THR A 479 29.64 -27.02 14.21
N PRO A 480 28.83 -27.61 15.12
CA PRO A 480 29.32 -27.92 16.46
C PRO A 480 30.48 -28.90 16.33
N THR A 481 31.64 -28.48 16.84
CA THR A 481 32.83 -29.32 16.89
C THR A 481 32.53 -30.47 17.84
N ALA A 482 32.47 -31.69 17.31
CA ALA A 482 32.34 -32.89 18.12
C ALA A 482 33.50 -32.95 19.12
N VAL A 483 33.17 -32.91 20.42
CA VAL A 483 34.11 -33.23 21.49
C VAL A 483 34.22 -34.75 21.51
N ASN A 484 35.31 -35.29 20.98
CA ASN A 484 35.63 -36.70 21.14
C ASN A 484 35.94 -36.98 22.62
N SER A 485 35.28 -38.02 23.13
CA SER A 485 35.49 -38.61 24.46
C SER A 485 36.81 -39.37 24.56
#